data_AF-A0A7K8UPH0-F1
#
_entry.id   AF-A0A7K8UPH0-F1
#
_cell.length_a   1.000
_cell.length_b   1.000
_cell.length_c   1.000
_cell.angle_alpha   90.00
_cell.angle_beta   90.00
_cell.angle_gamma   90.00
#
_symmetry.space_group_name_H-M   'P 1'
#
loop_
_entity.id
_entity.type
_entity.pdbx_description
1 polymer ?
#
loop_
_entity_poly.entity_id
_entity_poly.type
_entity_poly.pdbx_seq_one_letter_code
_entity_poly.pdbx_strand_id
1 'polypeptide(L)'
;LLNVTAWNSSVLCFYSCGQERKVVTTKLIVYRVLEPVVLEPVPQLAVGESHELTCRLAGVAPIRNLTVILRRGGEMLHTETFEQYGQDEPAAARVTHRLTARQQDDG
;
A
#
# COMPACT_ATOMS: atom_id res chain seq x y z
N LEU A 1 -22.91 12.56 2.90
CA LEU A 1 -21.62 13.26 2.78
C LEU A 1 -21.35 13.40 1.30
N LEU A 2 -21.26 14.62 0.78
CA LEU A 2 -20.91 14.89 -0.61
C LEU A 2 -19.55 15.61 -0.58
N ASN A 3 -18.62 15.21 -1.46
CA ASN A 3 -17.28 15.77 -1.59
C ASN A 3 -16.39 15.69 -0.33
N VAL A 4 -15.89 14.50 -0.01
CA VAL A 4 -14.88 14.30 1.04
C VAL A 4 -13.50 14.59 0.46
N THR A 5 -12.82 15.62 0.95
CA THR A 5 -11.52 16.07 0.45
C THR A 5 -10.35 15.79 1.41
N ALA A 6 -10.65 15.53 2.68
CA ALA A 6 -9.64 15.20 3.70
C ALA A 6 -9.47 13.68 3.86
N TRP A 7 -8.24 13.23 4.01
CA TRP A 7 -7.88 11.81 4.13
C TRP A 7 -8.30 11.18 5.47
N ASN A 8 -8.26 11.97 6.54
CA ASN A 8 -8.75 11.61 7.86
C ASN A 8 -9.62 12.75 8.39
N SER A 9 -10.88 12.45 8.69
CA SER A 9 -11.82 13.41 9.28
C SER A 9 -12.46 12.82 10.54
N SER A 10 -12.68 13.66 11.55
CA SER A 10 -13.57 13.34 12.67
C SER A 10 -14.96 13.89 12.36
N VAL A 11 -15.93 13.01 12.16
CA VAL A 11 -17.33 13.38 11.91
C VAL A 11 -18.10 13.33 13.24
N LEU A 12 -18.79 14.42 13.56
CA LEU A 12 -19.66 14.50 14.73
C LEU A 12 -21.09 14.18 14.31
N CYS A 13 -21.65 13.13 14.91
CA CYS A 13 -23.07 12.83 14.88
C CYS A 13 -23.67 13.30 16.20
N PHE A 14 -24.86 13.86 16.17
CA PHE A 14 -25.58 14.17 17.40
C PHE A 14 -27.06 13.88 17.21
N TYR A 15 -27.73 13.60 18.32
CA TYR A 15 -29.18 13.51 18.38
C TYR A 15 -29.69 14.19 19.65
N SER A 16 -30.94 14.61 19.58
CA SER A 16 -31.65 15.23 20.70
C SER A 16 -32.93 14.46 20.97
N CYS A 17 -33.17 14.14 22.24
CA CYS A 17 -34.36 13.47 22.72
C CYS A 17 -34.82 14.17 24.01
N GLY A 18 -35.94 14.90 23.94
CA GLY A 18 -36.39 15.75 25.05
C GLY A 18 -35.34 16.81 25.40
N GLN A 19 -34.94 16.87 26.67
CA GLN A 19 -33.88 17.77 27.16
C GLN A 19 -32.47 17.18 27.05
N GLU A 20 -32.34 15.93 26.59
CA GLU A 20 -31.05 15.27 26.44
C GLU A 20 -30.48 15.48 25.02
N ARG A 21 -29.19 15.82 24.94
CA ARG A 21 -28.43 15.85 23.70
C ARG A 21 -27.23 14.93 23.84
N LYS A 22 -27.07 13.98 22.91
CA LYS A 22 -25.87 13.16 22.81
C LYS A 22 -25.09 13.48 21.56
N VAL A 23 -23.78 13.45 21.69
CA VAL A 23 -22.82 13.64 20.61
C VAL A 23 -21.95 12.39 20.55
N VAL A 24 -21.78 11.86 19.34
CA VAL A 24 -20.94 10.71 19.04
C VAL A 24 -19.96 11.11 17.96
N THR A 25 -18.69 10.85 18.18
CA THR A 25 -17.62 11.10 17.20
C THR A 25 -17.30 9.81 16.47
N THR A 26 -17.15 9.87 15.15
CA THR A 26 -16.65 8.76 14.35
C THR A 26 -15.51 9.23 13.43
N LYS A 27 -14.63 8.30 13.04
CA LYS A 27 -13.55 8.57 12.11
C LYS A 27 -13.96 8.18 10.70
N LEU A 28 -13.77 9.11 9.77
CA LEU A 28 -13.92 8.89 8.34
C LEU A 28 -12.52 8.88 7.72
N ILE A 29 -12.12 7.73 7.18
CA ILE A 29 -10.83 7.53 6.51
C ILE A 29 -11.10 7.29 5.03
N VAL A 30 -10.43 8.05 4.17
CA VAL A 30 -10.58 7.91 2.72
C VAL A 30 -9.54 6.93 2.19
N TYR A 31 -9.99 6.00 1.36
CA TYR A 31 -9.13 5.05 0.70
C TYR A 31 -8.85 5.49 -0.73
N ARG A 32 -7.60 5.33 -1.15
CA ARG A 32 -7.18 5.49 -2.53
C ARG A 32 -6.40 4.27 -2.97
N VAL A 33 -6.81 3.72 -4.10
CA VAL A 33 -6.11 2.62 -4.77
C VAL A 33 -4.76 3.13 -5.26
N LEU A 34 -3.73 2.30 -5.12
CA LEU A 34 -2.41 2.59 -5.65
C LEU A 34 -2.44 2.88 -7.15
N GLU A 35 -1.51 3.71 -7.59
CA GLU A 35 -1.15 3.84 -9.00
C GLU A 35 -0.55 2.52 -9.51
N PRO A 36 -0.48 2.30 -10.84
CA PRO A 36 0.12 1.09 -11.39
C PRO A 36 1.49 0.80 -10.79
N VAL A 37 1.67 -0.43 -10.32
CA VAL A 37 2.92 -0.89 -9.72
C VAL A 37 3.99 -0.96 -10.80
N VAL A 38 5.17 -0.40 -10.51
CA VAL A 38 6.30 -0.42 -11.45
C VAL A 38 7.42 -1.27 -10.88
N LEU A 39 7.70 -2.40 -11.52
CA LEU A 39 8.97 -3.11 -11.32
C LEU A 39 10.06 -2.34 -12.08
N GLU A 40 11.16 -1.99 -11.40
CA GLU A 40 12.30 -1.38 -12.05
C GLU A 40 12.89 -2.31 -13.13
N PRO A 41 13.45 -1.76 -14.23
CA PRO A 41 14.05 -2.57 -15.28
C PRO A 41 15.10 -3.53 -14.72
N VAL A 42 14.91 -4.82 -14.98
CA VAL A 42 15.87 -5.87 -14.64
C VAL A 42 16.85 -6.00 -15.81
N PRO A 43 18.18 -5.90 -15.58
CA PRO A 43 19.17 -6.09 -16.64
C PRO A 43 19.20 -7.56 -17.09
N GLN A 44 19.91 -7.83 -18.20
CA GLN A 44 20.26 -9.21 -18.52
C GLN A 44 21.21 -9.75 -17.45
N LEU A 45 20.91 -10.94 -16.92
CA LEU A 45 21.66 -11.58 -15.85
C LEU A 45 22.16 -12.95 -16.31
N ALA A 46 23.40 -13.27 -15.98
CA ALA A 46 23.89 -14.63 -16.15
C ALA A 46 23.27 -15.57 -15.10
N VAL A 47 23.12 -16.85 -15.43
CA VAL A 47 22.66 -17.85 -14.45
C VAL A 47 23.62 -17.86 -13.25
N GLY A 48 23.07 -17.77 -12.04
CA GLY A 48 23.84 -17.68 -10.80
C GLY A 48 24.18 -16.24 -10.37
N GLU A 49 23.95 -15.24 -11.20
CA GLU A 49 24.12 -13.83 -10.85
C GLU A 49 23.01 -13.36 -9.90
N SER A 50 23.37 -12.58 -8.88
CA SER A 50 22.39 -11.96 -7.97
C SER A 50 22.00 -10.56 -8.42
N HIS A 51 20.72 -10.24 -8.34
CA HIS A 51 20.20 -8.90 -8.59
C HIS A 51 19.16 -8.50 -7.55
N GLU A 52 19.09 -7.21 -7.23
CA GLU A 52 18.09 -6.64 -6.35
C GLU A 52 16.91 -6.14 -7.19
N LEU A 53 15.77 -6.83 -7.11
CA LEU A 53 14.53 -6.31 -7.65
C LEU A 53 14.05 -5.14 -6.82
N THR A 54 13.63 -4.07 -7.48
CA THR A 54 12.97 -2.94 -6.83
C THR A 54 11.59 -2.73 -7.42
N CYS A 55 10.57 -2.79 -6.57
CA CYS A 55 9.18 -2.51 -6.90
C CYS A 55 8.78 -1.15 -6.32
N ARG A 56 8.33 -0.24 -7.18
CA ARG A 56 7.88 1.11 -6.80
C ARG A 56 6.37 1.17 -6.75
N LEU A 57 5.88 1.80 -5.68
CA LEU A 57 4.46 1.97 -5.37
C LEU A 57 4.20 3.44 -5.08
N ALA A 58 3.07 3.96 -5.54
CA ALA A 58 2.68 5.33 -5.32
C ALA A 58 1.16 5.47 -5.21
N GLY A 59 0.71 6.55 -4.58
CA GLY A 59 -0.69 6.97 -4.58
C GLY A 59 -1.63 6.17 -3.67
N VAL A 60 -1.12 5.25 -2.87
CA VAL A 60 -1.93 4.40 -1.96
C VAL A 60 -2.25 5.13 -0.66
N ALA A 61 -3.51 5.06 -0.22
CA ALA A 61 -3.95 5.59 1.06
C ALA A 61 -5.04 4.71 1.69
N PRO A 62 -5.01 4.47 3.03
CA PRO A 62 -3.84 4.61 3.90
C PRO A 62 -2.84 3.47 3.61
N ILE A 63 -1.54 3.77 3.61
CA ILE A 63 -0.53 2.77 3.21
C ILE A 63 -0.47 1.57 4.18
N ARG A 64 -0.81 1.75 5.46
CA ARG A 64 -0.76 0.66 6.47
C ARG A 64 -1.57 -0.58 6.16
N ASN A 65 -2.59 -0.44 5.32
CA ASN A 65 -3.46 -1.55 4.94
C ASN A 65 -3.00 -2.23 3.64
N LEU A 66 -1.85 -1.82 3.09
CA LEU A 66 -1.26 -2.42 1.91
C LEU A 66 -0.43 -3.66 2.28
N THR A 67 -0.50 -4.67 1.42
CA THR A 67 0.43 -5.81 1.41
C THR A 67 0.95 -5.97 -0.01
N VAL A 68 2.27 -6.14 -0.14
CA VAL A 68 2.94 -6.29 -1.43
C VAL A 68 3.62 -7.65 -1.45
N ILE A 69 3.38 -8.42 -2.50
CA ILE A 69 3.96 -9.75 -2.66
C ILE A 69 4.81 -9.73 -3.93
N LEU A 70 6.12 -9.87 -3.77
CA LEU A 70 7.02 -10.11 -4.89
C LEU A 70 6.99 -11.59 -5.22
N ARG A 71 6.80 -11.88 -6.51
CA ARG A 71 6.65 -13.24 -7.00
C ARG A 71 7.62 -13.52 -8.13
N ARG A 72 7.98 -14.79 -8.23
CA ARG A 72 8.65 -15.40 -9.37
C ARG A 72 7.73 -16.48 -9.92
N GLY A 73 7.07 -16.19 -11.04
CA GLY A 73 6.00 -17.06 -11.53
C GLY A 73 4.97 -17.34 -10.41
N GLY A 74 4.78 -18.61 -10.06
CA GLY A 74 3.90 -19.02 -8.95
C GLY A 74 4.50 -18.88 -7.54
N GLU A 75 5.82 -18.70 -7.42
CA GLU A 75 6.54 -18.69 -6.14
C GLU A 75 6.48 -17.30 -5.49
N MET A 76 6.20 -17.26 -4.19
CA MET A 76 6.30 -16.03 -3.38
C MET A 76 7.72 -15.86 -2.89
N LEU A 77 8.37 -14.76 -3.29
CA LEU A 77 9.75 -14.45 -2.91
C LEU A 77 9.81 -13.60 -1.65
N HIS A 78 8.94 -12.60 -1.56
CA HIS A 78 8.91 -11.63 -0.47
C HIS A 78 7.50 -11.14 -0.23
N THR A 79 7.16 -10.89 1.04
CA THR A 79 5.93 -10.21 1.43
C THR A 79 6.30 -9.03 2.30
N GLU A 80 5.86 -7.84 1.88
CA GLU A 80 6.07 -6.60 2.62
C GLU A 80 4.72 -6.05 3.11
N THR A 81 4.69 -5.68 4.39
CA THR A 81 3.54 -5.06 5.05
C THR A 81 3.91 -3.69 5.57
N PHE A 82 2.93 -2.80 5.65
CA PHE A 82 3.16 -1.38 5.97
C PHE A 82 2.50 -0.95 7.29
N GLU A 83 2.18 -1.90 8.17
CA GLU A 83 1.43 -1.64 9.42
C GLU A 83 2.08 -0.57 10.31
N GLN A 84 3.41 -0.43 10.26
CA GLN A 84 4.18 0.58 10.98
C GLN A 84 3.94 2.03 10.52
N TYR A 85 3.30 2.25 9.37
CA TYR A 85 3.10 3.58 8.80
C TYR A 85 1.77 4.21 9.26
N GLY A 86 1.84 5.29 10.03
CA GLY A 86 0.65 5.97 10.55
C GLY A 86 -0.09 6.90 9.57
N GLN A 87 0.46 7.12 8.38
CA GLN A 87 -0.05 8.13 7.43
C GLN A 87 -1.36 7.70 6.78
N ASP A 88 -2.32 8.61 6.75
CA ASP A 88 -3.60 8.42 6.06
C ASP A 88 -3.58 9.00 4.65
N GLU A 89 -2.66 9.90 4.36
CA GLU A 89 -2.45 10.51 3.05
C GLU A 89 -1.84 9.52 2.04
N PRO A 90 -1.99 9.77 0.72
CA PRO A 90 -1.34 9.00 -0.31
C PRO A 90 0.16 8.98 -0.13
N ALA A 91 0.71 7.78 -0.01
CA ALA A 91 2.14 7.56 0.18
C ALA A 91 2.75 6.82 -1.01
N ALA A 92 4.08 6.90 -1.07
CA ALA A 92 4.90 6.12 -1.99
C ALA A 92 5.87 5.24 -1.18
N ALA A 93 6.15 4.06 -1.71
CA ALA A 93 7.04 3.09 -1.07
C ALA A 93 7.85 2.32 -2.11
N ARG A 94 8.93 1.70 -1.63
CA ARG A 94 9.75 0.78 -2.40
C ARG A 94 9.85 -0.54 -1.66
N VAL A 95 9.68 -1.62 -2.38
CA VAL A 95 9.88 -2.98 -1.87
C VAL A 95 11.00 -3.61 -2.66
N THR A 96 12.03 -4.08 -1.95
CA THR A 96 13.20 -4.69 -2.58
C THR A 96 13.33 -6.16 -2.20
N HIS A 97 13.85 -6.96 -3.12
CA HIS A 97 14.19 -8.35 -2.85
C HIS A 97 15.36 -8.79 -3.72
N ARG A 98 16.38 -9.38 -3.09
CA ARG A 98 17.53 -9.93 -3.79
C ARG A 98 17.23 -11.36 -4.24
N LEU A 99 17.29 -11.59 -5.55
CA LEU A 99 17.18 -12.92 -6.14
C LEU A 99 18.46 -13.31 -6.88
N THR A 100 18.59 -14.61 -7.12
CA THR A 100 19.62 -15.18 -7.98
C THR A 100 18.97 -15.71 -9.25
N ALA A 101 19.49 -15.27 -10.40
CA ALA A 101 18.96 -15.61 -11.71
C ALA A 101 19.11 -17.10 -12.00
N ARG A 102 18.04 -17.71 -12.52
CA ARG A 102 18.01 -19.11 -12.96
C ARG A 102 17.70 -19.18 -14.45
N GLN A 103 18.06 -20.30 -15.05
CA GLN A 103 17.82 -20.54 -16.48
C GLN A 103 16.33 -20.46 -16.85
N GLN A 104 15.42 -20.78 -15.91
CA GLN A 104 13.97 -20.70 -16.14
C GLN A 104 13.39 -19.29 -16.00
N ASP A 105 14.20 -18.31 -15.63
CA ASP A 105 13.77 -16.91 -15.53
C ASP A 105 13.91 -16.16 -16.88
N ASP A 106 14.52 -16.80 -17.89
CA ASP A 106 14.53 -16.33 -19.28
C ASP A 106 13.14 -16.59 -19.88
N GLY A 107 12.39 -15.50 -20.07
CA GLY A 107 10.95 -15.51 -20.39
C GLY A 107 10.60 -16.04 -21.78
#